data_AF-A0A9E3VNT9-F1
#
_entry.id   AF-A0A9E3VNT9-F1
#
_cell.length_a   1.000
_cell.length_b   1.000
_cell.length_c   1.000
_cell.angle_alpha   90.00
_cell.angle_beta   90.00
_cell.angle_gamma   90.00
#
_symmetry.space_group_name_H-M   'P 1'
#
loop_
_entity.id
_entity.type
_entity.pdbx_description
1 polymer ?
#
loop_
_entity_poly.entity_id
_entity_poly.type
_entity_poly.pdbx_seq_one_letter_code
_entity_poly.pdbx_strand_id
1 'polypeptide(L)' 'MSTELIFQVEESPEGGFEASALGESIFTVGNTIDELRANIREAVECHFDEDVKPKIIRLHFVRDEVFVL' A
#
# COMPACT_ATOMS: atom_id res chain seq x y z
N MET A 1 -2.04 -3.88 -19.90
CA MET A 1 -0.95 -4.18 -18.96
C MET A 1 -0.85 -3.02 -17.98
N SER A 2 -1.52 -3.13 -16.85
CA SER A 2 -1.43 -2.11 -15.79
C SER A 2 -0.04 -2.19 -15.19
N THR A 3 0.82 -1.26 -15.58
CA THR A 3 2.25 -1.29 -15.21
C THR A 3 2.47 -0.86 -13.76
N GLU A 4 1.44 -0.23 -13.18
CA GLU A 4 1.48 0.42 -11.88
C GLU A 4 0.35 -0.10 -11.00
N LEU A 5 0.69 -0.44 -9.75
CA LEU A 5 -0.26 -0.70 -8.67
C LEU A 5 -0.11 0.40 -7.63
N ILE A 6 -1.21 1.09 -7.33
CA ILE A 6 -1.23 2.19 -6.38
C ILE A 6 -1.69 1.66 -5.03
N PHE A 7 -0.93 1.94 -3.98
CA PHE A 7 -1.34 1.75 -2.61
C PHE A 7 -1.69 3.09 -1.99
N GLN A 8 -2.89 3.22 -1.42
CA GLN A 8 -3.20 4.28 -0.47
C GLN A 8 -2.54 3.93 0.85
N VAL A 9 -1.79 4.86 1.44
CA VAL A 9 -1.07 4.67 2.69
C VAL A 9 -1.53 5.71 3.71
N GLU A 10 -1.90 5.25 4.89
CA GLU A 10 -2.41 6.05 6.00
C GLU A 10 -1.55 5.81 7.24
N GLU A 11 -1.37 6.85 8.06
CA GLU A 11 -0.76 6.70 9.38
C GLU A 11 -1.79 6.07 10.33
N SER A 12 -1.44 4.94 10.93
CA SER A 12 -2.35 4.26 11.85
C SER A 12 -2.49 5.07 13.16
N PRO A 13 -3.69 5.14 13.77
CA PRO A 13 -3.88 5.77 15.09
C PRO A 13 -3.00 5.17 16.19
N GLU A 14 -2.62 3.90 16.05
CA GLU A 14 -1.78 3.16 17.00
C GLU A 14 -0.27 3.31 16.70
N GLY A 15 0.07 4.06 15.64
CA GLY A 15 1.42 4.25 15.13
C GLY A 15 1.77 3.28 13.99
N GLY A 16 2.74 3.68 13.16
CA GLY A 16 3.08 2.95 11.94
C GLY A 16 2.18 3.34 10.76
N PHE A 17 2.07 2.43 9.79
CA PHE A 17 1.42 2.66 8.51
C PHE A 17 0.49 1.52 8.12
N GLU A 18 -0.65 1.87 7.57
CA GLU A 18 -1.60 0.96 6.94
C GLU A 18 -1.62 1.26 5.44
N ALA A 19 -1.61 0.24 4.59
CA ALA A 19 -1.67 0.41 3.15
C ALA A 19 -2.67 -0.55 2.50
N SER A 20 -3.43 -0.01 1.55
CA SER A 20 -4.41 -0.77 0.76
C SER A 20 -4.21 -0.52 -0.73
N ALA A 21 -4.26 -1.59 -1.53
CA ALA A 21 -4.12 -1.49 -2.97
C ALA A 21 -5.43 -1.01 -3.62
N LEU A 22 -5.34 -0.02 -4.51
CA LEU A 22 -6.50 0.47 -5.24
C LEU A 22 -6.87 -0.52 -6.35
N GLY A 23 -8.11 -1.03 -6.30
CA GLY A 23 -8.64 -1.98 -7.28
C GLY A 23 -8.32 -3.45 -7.00
N GLU A 24 -7.50 -3.74 -5.98
CA GLU A 24 -7.07 -5.08 -5.62
C GLU A 24 -7.31 -5.33 -4.13
N SER A 25 -7.63 -6.57 -3.75
CA SER A 25 -7.88 -6.93 -2.36
C SER A 25 -6.59 -7.23 -1.60
N ILE A 26 -5.66 -6.27 -1.58
CA ILE A 26 -4.36 -6.38 -0.91
C ILE A 26 -4.27 -5.33 0.19
N PHE A 27 -4.03 -5.80 1.42
CA PHE A 27 -3.89 -4.97 2.61
C PHE A 27 -2.64 -5.36 3.36
N THR A 28 -1.87 -4.36 3.79
CA THR A 28 -0.60 -4.55 4.49
C THR A 28 -0.42 -3.48 5.54
N VAL A 29 0.29 -3.81 6.62
CA VAL A 29 0.63 -2.88 7.69
C VAL A 29 2.12 -2.91 7.93
N GLY A 30 2.69 -1.88 8.56
CA GLY A 30 4.08 -1.91 8.97
C GLY A 30 4.42 -0.80 9.96
N ASN A 31 5.28 -1.09 10.94
CA ASN A 31 5.69 -0.09 11.94
C ASN A 31 6.60 1.00 11.36
N THR A 32 7.25 0.72 10.23
CA THR A 32 8.10 1.65 9.50
C THR A 32 7.81 1.59 8.00
N ILE A 33 8.22 2.61 7.25
CA ILE A 33 8.09 2.62 5.78
C ILE A 33 8.85 1.45 5.14
N ASP A 34 9.98 1.05 5.71
CA ASP A 34 10.79 -0.07 5.19
C ASP A 34 10.07 -1.41 5.38
N GLU A 35 9.53 -1.63 6.57
CA GLU A 35 8.70 -2.81 6.90
C GLU A 35 7.45 -2.86 6.01
N LEU A 36 6.75 -1.73 5.86
CA LEU A 36 5.58 -1.63 4.98
C LEU A 36 5.95 -2.00 3.54
N ARG A 37 7.07 -1.52 3.01
CA ARG A 37 7.53 -1.84 1.65
C ARG A 37 7.86 -3.32 1.47
N ALA A 38 8.45 -3.96 2.49
CA ALA A 38 8.71 -5.38 2.48
C ALA A 38 7.40 -6.18 2.44
N ASN A 39 6.47 -5.86 3.34
CA ASN A 39 5.17 -6.52 3.41
C ASN A 39 4.34 -6.33 2.12
N ILE A 40 4.36 -5.14 1.53
CA ILE A 40 3.73 -4.87 0.23
C ILE A 40 4.33 -5.75 -0.88
N ARG A 41 5.66 -5.87 -0.93
CA ARG A 41 6.32 -6.71 -1.95
C ARG A 41 5.90 -8.17 -1.81
N GLU A 42 5.93 -8.71 -0.59
CA GLU A 42 5.53 -10.09 -0.33
C GLU A 42 4.04 -10.32 -0.66
N ALA A 43 3.17 -9.39 -0.30
CA ALA A 43 1.74 -9.50 -0.59
C ALA A 43 1.44 -9.46 -2.10
N VAL A 44 2.10 -8.57 -2.85
CA VAL A 44 1.99 -8.52 -4.32
C VAL A 44 2.55 -9.79 -4.96
N GLU A 45 3.65 -10.34 -4.43
CA GLU A 45 4.23 -11.60 -4.91
C GLU A 45 3.33 -12.80 -4.67
N CYS A 46 2.59 -12.83 -3.57
CA CYS A 46 1.63 -13.88 -3.28
C CYS A 46 0.32 -13.73 -4.06
N HIS A 47 -0.08 -12.49 -4.39
CA HIS A 47 -1.37 -12.21 -5.03
C HIS A 47 -1.36 -12.39 -6.55
N PHE A 48 -0.24 -12.08 -7.21
CA PHE A 48 -0.13 -12.09 -8.67
C PHE A 48 0.77 -13.21 -9.18
N ASP A 49 0.35 -13.89 -10.25
CA ASP A 49 1.24 -14.74 -11.04
C ASP A 49 2.31 -13.89 -11.78
N GLU A 50 3.46 -14.50 -12.13
CA GLU A 50 4.61 -13.79 -12.72
C GLU A 50 4.26 -12.99 -13.99
N ASP A 51 3.32 -13.49 -14.81
CA ASP A 51 2.92 -12.86 -16.08
C ASP A 51 2.02 -11.63 -15.90
N VAL A 52 1.37 -11.45 -14.74
CA VAL A 52 0.40 -10.38 -14.47
C VAL A 52 0.86 -9.40 -13.39
N LYS A 53 2.04 -9.64 -12.79
CA LYS A 53 2.57 -8.82 -11.69
C LYS A 53 2.83 -7.36 -12.13
N PRO A 54 2.43 -6.36 -11.31
CA PRO A 54 2.76 -4.96 -11.58
C PRO A 54 4.28 -4.73 -11.49
N LYS A 55 4.79 -3.85 -12.35
CA LYS A 55 6.24 -3.52 -12.39
C LYS A 55 6.60 -2.32 -11.53
N ILE A 56 5.63 -1.47 -11.23
CA ILE A 56 5.77 -0.25 -10.46
C ILE A 56 4.76 -0.30 -9.31
N ILE A 57 5.23 -0.03 -8.09
CA ILE A 57 4.37 0.16 -6.93
C ILE A 57 4.45 1.62 -6.52
N ARG A 58 3.30 2.29 -6.47
CA ARG A 58 3.20 3.69 -6.07
C ARG A 58 2.56 3.78 -4.69
N LEU A 59 3.31 4.27 -3.71
CA LEU A 59 2.76 4.58 -2.39
C LEU A 59 2.21 6.01 -2.39
N HIS A 60 0.90 6.15 -2.25
CA HIS A 60 0.21 7.41 -2.12
C HIS A 60 -0.14 7.65 -0.65
N PHE A 61 0.70 8.40 0.04
CA PHE A 61 0.46 8.80 1.43
C PHE A 61 -0.67 9.83 1.47
N VAL A 62 -1.76 9.48 2.14
CA VAL A 62 -2.90 10.37 2.38
C VAL A 62 -2.93 10.75 3.86
N ARG A 63 -3.37 11.97 4.12
CA ARG A 63 -3.56 12.51 5.46
C ARG A 63 -4.88 13.24 5.49
N ASP A 64 -5.83 12.69 6.22
CA ASP A 64 -7.12 13.33 6.46
C ASP A 64 -6.98 14.39 7.55
N GLU A 65 -7.31 15.63 7.21
CA GLU A 65 -7.38 16.75 8.15
C GLU A 65 -8.83 17.21 8.28
N VAL A 66 -9.31 17.27 9.52
CA VAL A 66 -10.65 17.78 9.85
C VAL A 66 -10.49 19.10 10.58
N PHE A 67 -11.16 20.14 10.08
CA PHE A 67 -11.25 21.44 10.75
C PHE A 67 -12.71 21.91 10.83
N VAL A 68 -12.98 22.77 11.81
CA VAL A 68 -14.28 23.43 12.00
C VAL A 68 -14.17 24.90 11.58
N LEU A 69 -15.27 25.46 11.05
CA LEU A 69 -15.36 26.86 10.61
C LEU A 69 -15.56 27.84 11.77
#